data_AF-A0A5R2MV15-F1
#
_entry.id   AF-A0A5R2MV15-F1
#
_cell.length_a   1.000
_cell.length_b   1.000
_cell.length_c   1.000
_cell.angle_alpha   90.00
_cell.angle_beta   90.00
_cell.angle_gamma   90.00
#
_symmetry.space_group_name_H-M   'P 1'
#
loop_
_entity.id
_entity.type
_entity.pdbx_description
1 polymer ?
#
loop_
_entity_poly.entity_id
_entity_poly.type
_entity_poly.pdbx_seq_one_letter_code
_entity_poly.pdbx_strand_id
1 'polypeptide(L)'
;EGTSVFYSVRRMEDFRDHDLVIGGGGDSALDWTLNLQPVAKSVTLVHRRPEFRAAPDSVNKMYAMQEMKQLEFRVGQVTGLTGADGQLASATIKGGPAGDIEVP
;
A
#
# COMPACT_ATOMS: atom_id res chain seq x y z
N GLU A 1 -11.00 -10.57 8.09
CA GLU A 1 -11.43 -9.51 7.16
C GLU A 1 -12.41 -8.58 7.85
N GLY A 2 -12.38 -7.26 7.59
CA GLY A 2 -13.28 -6.27 8.19
C GLY A 2 -12.74 -5.49 9.39
N THR A 3 -11.67 -5.96 10.04
CA THR A 3 -11.00 -5.28 11.16
C THR A 3 -9.69 -4.61 10.75
N SER A 4 -8.86 -5.32 9.97
CA SER A 4 -7.52 -4.88 9.55
C SER A 4 -7.22 -5.12 8.07
N VAL A 5 -8.13 -5.78 7.35
CA VAL A 5 -8.07 -6.00 5.90
C VAL A 5 -9.35 -5.46 5.29
N PHE A 6 -9.20 -4.53 4.34
CA PHE A 6 -10.30 -3.78 3.74
C PHE A 6 -10.24 -3.85 2.21
N TYR A 7 -11.37 -4.13 1.58
CA TYR A 7 -11.52 -4.11 0.11
C TYR A 7 -12.10 -2.79 -0.43
N SER A 8 -12.59 -1.93 0.47
CA SER A 8 -13.12 -0.61 0.14
C SER A 8 -12.94 0.31 1.34
N VAL A 9 -12.70 1.59 1.07
CA VAL A 9 -12.58 2.64 2.08
C VAL A 9 -13.94 3.33 2.22
N ARG A 10 -14.52 3.27 3.42
CA ARG A 10 -15.80 3.93 3.73
C ARG A 10 -15.59 5.33 4.31
N ARG A 11 -14.62 5.48 5.20
CA ARG A 11 -14.19 6.77 5.77
C ARG A 11 -12.67 6.77 5.81
N MET A 12 -12.05 7.81 5.25
CA MET A 12 -10.58 7.92 5.22
C MET A 12 -10.00 8.09 6.63
N GLU A 13 -10.72 8.76 7.53
CA GLU A 13 -10.27 9.00 8.90
C GLU A 13 -10.12 7.74 9.74
N ASP A 14 -10.77 6.63 9.36
CA ASP A 14 -10.59 5.33 10.03
C ASP A 14 -9.15 4.80 9.86
N PHE A 15 -8.38 5.36 8.93
CA PHE A 15 -6.98 4.98 8.65
C PHE A 15 -5.97 6.01 9.17
N ARG A 16 -6.43 7.02 9.91
CA ARG A 16 -5.55 8.03 10.50
C ARG A 16 -4.56 7.37 11.45
N ASP A 17 -3.30 7.81 11.40
CA ASP A 17 -2.21 7.32 12.25
C ASP A 17 -1.88 5.81 12.10
N HIS A 18 -2.44 5.14 11.09
CA HIS A 18 -2.13 3.74 10.77
C HIS A 18 -1.04 3.62 9.70
N ASP A 19 -0.21 2.59 9.82
CA ASP A 19 0.69 2.12 8.75
C ASP A 19 -0.15 1.27 7.77
N LEU A 20 -0.16 1.65 6.49
CA LEU A 20 -1.04 1.05 5.47
C LEU A 20 -0.25 0.35 4.36
N VAL A 21 -0.71 -0.85 4.02
CA VAL A 21 -0.27 -1.57 2.81
C VAL A 21 -1.41 -1.60 1.81
N ILE A 22 -1.20 -1.00 0.64
CA ILE A 22 -2.17 -0.96 -0.45
C ILE A 22 -1.65 -1.85 -1.58
N GLY A 23 -2.41 -2.91 -1.90
CA GLY A 23 -2.06 -3.82 -3.00
C GLY A 23 -2.81 -3.49 -4.28
N GLY A 24 -2.09 -3.20 -5.38
CA GLY A 24 -2.73 -3.00 -6.69
C GLY A 24 -1.92 -2.14 -7.66
N GLY A 25 -2.42 -1.99 -8.90
CA GLY A 25 -1.76 -1.18 -9.93
C GLY A 25 -2.72 -0.59 -10.97
N GLY A 26 -4.02 -0.54 -10.64
CA GLY A 26 -5.05 0.17 -11.42
C GLY A 26 -5.47 1.47 -10.73
N ASP A 27 -6.41 2.20 -11.32
CA ASP A 27 -6.82 3.53 -10.86
C ASP A 27 -7.25 3.56 -9.40
N SER A 28 -8.03 2.58 -8.94
CA SER A 28 -8.50 2.54 -7.55
C SER A 28 -7.36 2.40 -6.54
N ALA A 29 -6.32 1.63 -6.85
CA ALA A 29 -5.19 1.47 -5.93
C ALA A 29 -4.43 2.79 -5.79
N LEU A 30 -4.19 3.48 -6.90
CA LEU A 30 -3.48 4.75 -6.91
C LEU A 30 -4.29 5.89 -6.32
N ASP A 31 -5.61 5.91 -6.55
CA ASP A 31 -6.50 6.88 -5.92
C ASP A 31 -6.44 6.76 -4.39
N TRP A 32 -6.57 5.54 -3.85
CA TRP A 32 -6.46 5.33 -2.40
C TRP A 32 -5.07 5.64 -1.87
N THR A 33 -4.01 5.29 -2.61
CA THR A 33 -2.64 5.66 -2.22
C THR A 33 -2.49 7.17 -2.08
N LEU A 34 -2.92 7.94 -3.08
CA LEU A 34 -2.79 9.40 -3.08
C LEU A 34 -3.68 10.07 -2.02
N ASN A 35 -4.91 9.57 -1.84
CA ASN A 35 -5.88 10.15 -0.90
C ASN A 35 -5.60 9.78 0.56
N LEU A 36 -5.04 8.60 0.83
CA LEU A 36 -4.73 8.15 2.20
C LEU A 36 -3.33 8.58 2.66
N GLN A 37 -2.40 8.87 1.74
CA GLN A 37 -1.05 9.34 2.09
C GLN A 37 -1.05 10.50 3.12
N PRO A 38 -1.87 11.57 2.98
CA PRO A 38 -1.88 12.66 3.97
C PRO A 38 -2.61 12.35 5.28
N VAL A 39 -3.33 11.22 5.36
CA VAL A 39 -4.14 10.85 6.53
C VAL A 39 -3.45 9.76 7.36
N ALA A 40 -2.88 8.77 6.68
CA ALA A 40 -2.17 7.65 7.28
C ALA A 40 -0.83 8.08 7.88
N LYS A 41 -0.30 7.27 8.80
CA LYS A 41 1.05 7.44 9.32
C LYS A 41 2.11 7.08 8.28
N SER A 42 1.88 5.99 7.54
CA SER A 42 2.71 5.60 6.41
C SER A 42 1.87 4.85 5.38
N VAL A 43 2.28 4.92 4.11
CA VAL A 43 1.63 4.19 3.01
C VAL A 43 2.69 3.45 2.20
N THR A 44 2.52 2.14 2.09
CA THR A 44 3.28 1.27 1.21
C THR A 44 2.37 0.75 0.10
N LEU A 45 2.62 1.18 -1.14
CA LEU A 45 2.00 0.63 -2.33
C LEU A 45 2.76 -0.62 -2.79
N VAL A 46 2.06 -1.73 -2.98
CA VAL A 46 2.63 -2.99 -3.47
C VAL A 46 1.99 -3.35 -4.81
N HIS A 47 2.83 -3.51 -5.85
CA HIS A 47 2.37 -4.01 -7.14
C HIS A 47 3.28 -5.11 -7.68
N ARG A 48 2.70 -6.11 -8.35
CA ARG A 48 3.47 -7.26 -8.90
C ARG A 48 4.45 -6.90 -10.03
N ARG A 49 4.34 -5.70 -10.59
CA ARG A 49 5.14 -5.19 -11.72
C ARG A 49 5.46 -3.71 -11.47
N PRO A 50 6.51 -3.16 -12.09
CA PRO A 50 6.76 -1.72 -12.08
C PRO A 50 5.76 -0.92 -12.93
N GLU A 51 5.16 -1.55 -13.93
CA GLU A 51 4.24 -0.89 -14.86
C GLU A 51 2.82 -0.79 -14.29
N PHE A 52 2.24 0.40 -14.32
CA PHE A 52 0.87 0.69 -13.90
C PHE A 52 -0.09 0.74 -15.10
N ARG A 53 -1.35 0.36 -14.87
CA ARG A 53 -2.45 0.51 -15.84
C ARG A 53 -3.32 1.74 -15.59
N ALA A 54 -3.13 2.40 -14.45
CA ALA A 54 -3.87 3.58 -14.06
C ALA A 54 -3.56 4.78 -14.96
N ALA A 55 -4.36 5.83 -14.81
CA ALA A 55 -4.15 7.11 -15.47
C ALA A 55 -2.69 7.62 -15.28
N PRO A 56 -2.01 8.08 -16.35
CA PRO A 56 -0.62 8.55 -16.28
C PRO A 56 -0.40 9.65 -15.25
N ASP A 57 -1.37 10.54 -15.05
CA ASP A 57 -1.32 11.61 -14.05
C ASP A 57 -1.20 11.05 -12.62
N SER A 58 -2.02 10.06 -12.27
CA SER A 58 -1.97 9.41 -10.96
C SER A 58 -0.66 8.66 -10.74
N VAL A 59 -0.14 8.00 -11.79
CA VAL A 59 1.16 7.32 -11.75
C VAL A 59 2.29 8.32 -11.50
N ASN A 60 2.30 9.45 -12.21
CA ASN A 60 3.31 10.50 -12.06
C ASN A 60 3.27 11.11 -10.65
N LYS A 61 2.08 11.39 -10.11
CA LYS A 61 1.92 11.88 -8.73
C LYS A 61 2.45 10.90 -7.69
N MET A 62 2.14 9.60 -7.86
CA MET A 62 2.63 8.55 -6.97
C MET A 62 4.16 8.49 -6.97
N TYR A 63 4.80 8.52 -8.14
CA TYR A 63 6.26 8.56 -8.22
C TYR A 63 6.86 9.84 -7.62
N ALA A 64 6.26 11.00 -7.86
CA ALA A 64 6.72 12.25 -7.25
C ALA A 64 6.65 12.19 -5.71
N MET A 65 5.57 11.64 -5.14
CA MET A 65 5.45 11.42 -3.69
C MET A 65 6.50 10.42 -3.17
N GLN A 66 6.79 9.36 -3.93
CA GLN A 66 7.84 8.40 -3.61
C GLN A 66 9.23 9.06 -3.58
N GLU A 67 9.54 9.91 -4.56
CA GLU A 67 10.80 10.68 -4.59
C GLU A 67 10.92 11.63 -3.40
N MET A 68 9.79 12.21 -2.97
CA MET A 68 9.69 13.03 -1.76
C MET A 68 9.65 12.22 -0.45
N LYS A 69 9.78 10.88 -0.52
CA LYS A 69 9.70 9.96 0.64
C LYS A 69 8.40 10.07 1.44
N GLN A 70 7.32 10.47 0.78
CA GLN A 70 5.99 10.61 1.39
C GLN A 70 5.22 9.28 1.41
N LEU A 71 5.59 8.37 0.51
CA LEU A 71 5.08 6.99 0.45
C LEU A 71 6.21 6.07 -0.03
N GLU A 72 6.01 4.77 0.16
CA GLU A 72 6.89 3.73 -0.36
C GLU A 72 6.19 2.92 -1.44
N PHE A 73 6.91 2.57 -2.51
CA PHE A 73 6.43 1.67 -3.55
C PHE A 73 7.34 0.45 -3.61
N ARG A 74 6.73 -0.75 -3.57
CA ARG A 74 7.44 -2.01 -3.71
C ARG A 74 6.87 -2.82 -4.86
N VAL A 75 7.79 -3.32 -5.70
CA VAL A 75 7.46 -4.33 -6.70
C VAL A 75 7.51 -5.70 -6.04
N GLY A 76 6.37 -6.39 -5.94
CA GLY A 76 6.27 -7.67 -5.28
C GLY A 76 4.83 -8.15 -5.12
N GLN A 77 4.66 -9.25 -4.38
CA GLN A 77 3.36 -9.81 -4.07
C GLN A 77 3.26 -10.10 -2.57
N VAL A 78 2.14 -9.72 -1.94
CA VAL A 78 1.87 -10.13 -0.55
C VAL A 78 1.73 -11.66 -0.52
N THR A 79 2.53 -12.33 0.30
CA THR A 79 2.56 -13.79 0.46
C THR A 79 2.22 -14.26 1.86
N GLY A 80 2.29 -13.36 2.85
CA GLY A 80 1.99 -13.66 4.25
C GLY A 80 1.41 -12.45 4.95
N LEU A 81 0.62 -12.70 5.99
CA LEU A 81 0.05 -11.70 6.88
C LEU A 81 0.31 -12.18 8.30
N THR A 82 0.89 -11.33 9.13
CA THR A 82 1.17 -11.61 10.55
C THR A 82 0.32 -10.71 11.41
N GLY A 83 -0.30 -11.28 12.43
CA GLY A 83 -1.18 -10.56 13.33
C GLY A 83 -1.78 -11.49 14.39
N ALA A 84 -2.32 -10.90 15.44
CA ALA A 84 -3.02 -11.61 16.51
C ALA A 84 -4.42 -11.01 16.67
N ASP A 85 -5.39 -11.83 17.08
CA ASP A 85 -6.75 -11.39 17.42
C ASP A 85 -7.47 -10.58 16.31
N GLY A 86 -7.14 -10.86 15.05
CA GLY A 86 -7.70 -10.16 13.89
C GLY A 86 -7.08 -8.78 13.61
N GLN A 87 -6.07 -8.38 14.38
CA GLN A 87 -5.28 -7.17 14.16
C GLN A 87 -4.02 -7.53 13.35
N LEU A 88 -3.92 -6.99 12.14
CA LEU A 88 -2.72 -7.11 11.32
C LEU A 88 -1.60 -6.28 11.94
N ALA A 89 -0.41 -6.86 12.00
CA ALA A 89 0.81 -6.22 12.49
C ALA A 89 1.88 -6.08 11.41
N SER A 90 1.89 -6.99 10.41
CA SER A 90 2.77 -6.88 9.25
C SER A 90 2.27 -7.70 8.06
N ALA A 91 2.76 -7.38 6.87
CA ALA A 91 2.60 -8.16 5.65
C ALA A 91 3.97 -8.59 5.11
N THR A 92 4.07 -9.84 4.68
CA THR A 92 5.24 -10.35 3.96
C THR A 92 5.06 -10.11 2.47
N ILE A 93 5.98 -9.36 1.88
CA ILE A 93 6.03 -9.08 0.45
C ILE A 93 7.14 -9.93 -0.15
N LYS A 94 6.78 -10.81 -1.08
CA LYS A 94 7.76 -11.55 -1.87
C LYS A 94 8.54 -10.59 -2.75
N GLY A 95 9.78 -10.35 -2.36
CA GLY A 95 10.77 -9.64 -3.16
C GLY A 95 11.37 -10.55 -4.23
N GLY A 96 12.07 -9.94 -5.18
CA GLY A 96 12.84 -10.65 -6.19
C GLY A 96 14.09 -11.31 -5.58
N PRO A 97 15.28 -11.23 -6.22
CA PRO A 97 16.48 -11.93 -5.74
C PRO A 97 16.97 -11.49 -4.34
N ALA A 98 16.43 -10.41 -3.77
CA ALA A 98 16.74 -9.91 -2.44
C ALA A 98 16.00 -10.64 -1.29
N GLY A 99 15.08 -11.56 -1.60
CA GLY A 99 14.29 -12.30 -0.61
C GLY A 99 12.99 -11.61 -0.21
N ASP A 100 12.26 -12.24 0.71
CA ASP A 100 10.99 -11.73 1.24
C ASP A 100 11.25 -10.55 2.20
N ILE A 101 10.38 -9.55 2.15
CA ILE A 101 10.46 -8.33 2.97
C ILE A 101 9.22 -8.24 3.85
N GLU A 102 9.41 -7.93 5.12
CA GLU A 102 8.29 -7.62 6.03
C GLU A 102 8.02 -6.12 6.06
N VAL A 103 6.75 -5.75 5.91
CA VAL A 103 6.28 -4.36 6.00
C VAL A 103 5.23 -4.27 7.12
N PRO A 104 5.26 -3.24 7.96
CA PRO A 104 4.23 -3.04 8.98
C PRO A 104 2.87 -2.74 8.36
#